data_AF-A0AB39VIX5-F1
#
_entry.id   AF-A0AB39VIX5-F1
#
_cell.length_a   1.000
_cell.length_b   1.000
_cell.length_c   1.000
_cell.angle_alpha   90.00
_cell.angle_beta   90.00
_cell.angle_gamma   90.00
#
_symmetry.space_group_name_H-M   'P 1'
#
loop_
_entity.id
_entity.type
_entity.pdbx_description
1 polymer ?
#
loop_
_entity_poly.entity_id
_entity_poly.type
_entity_poly.pdbx_seq_one_letter_code
_entity_poly.pdbx_strand_id
1 'polypeptide(L)'
;MEKLEKYIELKEAVETFLKKRNELKKRKDLYEPIKISLLDYLCILNIVIYGEREIFPEELKKEIKDEIRKWSKWGSPEPKDQGFSSYYFYLIESEENDKKKVEEVYQINNQLDELKNKIYKISSEIFEYDIYPF
;
A
#
# COMPACT_ATOMS: atom_id res chain seq x y z
N MET A 1 4.10 20.01 11.87
CA MET A 1 4.83 18.76 12.15
C MET A 1 3.88 17.57 12.06
N GLU A 2 2.77 17.58 12.81
CA GLU A 2 1.75 16.51 12.80
C GLU A 2 1.26 16.08 11.41
N LYS A 3 1.07 17.04 10.48
CA LYS A 3 0.66 16.72 9.10
C LYS A 3 1.66 15.81 8.37
N LEU A 4 2.98 16.03 8.55
CA LEU A 4 4.02 15.24 7.88
C LEU A 4 4.28 13.90 8.57
N GLU A 5 4.05 13.81 9.87
CA GLU A 5 4.20 12.55 10.63
C GLU A 5 3.31 11.45 10.05
N LYS A 6 2.06 11.77 9.69
CA LYS A 6 1.17 10.81 9.01
C LYS A 6 1.70 10.33 7.66
N TYR A 7 2.35 11.20 6.88
CA TYR A 7 2.94 10.80 5.60
C TYR A 7 4.18 9.94 5.80
N ILE A 8 5.00 10.22 6.80
CA ILE A 8 6.15 9.39 7.17
C ILE A 8 5.68 8.00 7.58
N GLU A 9 4.69 7.92 8.48
CA GLU A 9 4.12 6.64 8.91
C GLU A 9 3.51 5.85 7.73
N LEU A 10 2.81 6.53 6.82
CA LEU A 10 2.25 5.93 5.62
C LEU A 10 3.35 5.43 4.67
N LYS A 11 4.41 6.22 4.47
CA LYS A 11 5.59 5.84 3.67
C LYS A 11 6.24 4.58 4.24
N GLU A 12 6.46 4.52 5.54
CA GLU A 12 7.05 3.35 6.20
C GLU A 12 6.20 2.08 6.00
N ALA A 13 4.87 2.21 6.08
CA ALA A 13 3.97 1.08 5.82
C ALA A 13 4.06 0.59 4.36
N VAL A 14 4.08 1.52 3.39
CA VAL A 14 4.23 1.20 1.96
C VAL A 14 5.58 0.55 1.67
N GLU A 15 6.68 1.09 2.19
CA GLU A 15 8.02 0.52 2.02
C GLU A 15 8.14 -0.87 2.63
N THR A 16 7.58 -1.07 3.83
CA THR A 16 7.57 -2.35 4.52
C THR A 16 6.78 -3.40 3.73
N PHE A 17 5.62 -3.02 3.19
CA PHE A 17 4.83 -3.89 2.32
C PHE A 17 5.61 -4.28 1.05
N LEU A 18 6.20 -3.30 0.36
CA LEU A 18 6.98 -3.54 -0.86
C LEU A 18 8.19 -4.43 -0.62
N LYS A 19 8.90 -4.24 0.50
CA LYS A 19 10.02 -5.08 0.90
C LYS A 19 9.58 -6.53 1.14
N LYS A 20 8.55 -6.76 1.96
CA LYS A 20 8.00 -8.10 2.20
C LYS A 20 7.55 -8.77 0.91
N ARG A 21 6.80 -8.06 0.06
CA ARG A 21 6.39 -8.57 -1.26
C ARG A 21 7.60 -9.00 -2.10
N ASN A 22 8.66 -8.20 -2.16
CA ASN A 22 9.85 -8.53 -2.93
C ASN A 22 10.62 -9.75 -2.37
N GLU A 23 10.60 -9.96 -1.06
CA GLU A 23 11.15 -11.16 -0.43
C GLU A 23 10.32 -12.40 -0.78
N LEU A 24 9.00 -12.30 -0.67
CA LEU A 24 8.06 -13.39 -0.98
C LEU A 24 8.08 -13.78 -2.46
N LYS A 25 8.24 -12.82 -3.38
CA LYS A 25 8.36 -13.11 -4.82
C LYS A 25 9.60 -13.93 -5.20
N LYS A 26 10.60 -14.05 -4.32
CA LYS A 26 11.78 -14.88 -4.54
C LYS A 26 11.54 -16.35 -4.15
N ARG A 27 10.48 -16.62 -3.38
CA ARG A 27 10.09 -17.98 -2.99
C ARG A 27 9.48 -18.70 -4.19
N LYS A 28 9.90 -19.96 -4.39
CA LYS A 28 9.43 -20.80 -5.51
C LYS A 28 8.15 -21.56 -5.18
N ASP A 29 7.84 -21.69 -3.90
CA ASP A 29 6.65 -22.35 -3.37
C ASP A 29 5.44 -21.41 -3.28
N LEU A 30 5.61 -20.12 -3.58
CA LEU A 30 4.55 -19.11 -3.56
C LEU A 30 4.31 -18.52 -4.94
N TYR A 31 3.07 -18.10 -5.19
CA TYR A 31 2.72 -17.25 -6.32
C TYR A 31 1.85 -16.05 -5.91
N GLU A 32 1.99 -14.97 -6.68
CA GLU A 32 1.27 -13.71 -6.52
C GLU A 32 0.19 -13.62 -7.63
N PRO A 33 -1.10 -13.87 -7.34
CA PRO A 33 -2.16 -13.89 -8.34
C PRO A 33 -2.49 -12.50 -8.87
N ILE A 34 -2.33 -11.47 -8.03
CA ILE A 34 -2.75 -10.10 -8.35
C ILE A 34 -1.57 -9.16 -8.23
N LYS A 35 -1.25 -8.46 -9.31
CA LYS A 35 -0.18 -7.47 -9.33
C LYS A 35 -0.71 -6.11 -8.89
N ILE A 36 -0.07 -5.56 -7.87
CA ILE A 36 -0.33 -4.20 -7.38
C ILE A 36 0.89 -3.33 -7.62
N SER A 37 0.69 -2.08 -8.00
CA SER A 37 1.74 -1.08 -8.05
C SER A 37 1.51 -0.04 -6.97
N LEU A 38 2.40 0.02 -5.98
CA LEU A 38 2.46 1.09 -4.98
C LEU A 38 3.63 2.06 -5.26
N LEU A 39 4.31 1.91 -6.41
CA LEU A 39 5.50 2.72 -6.71
C LEU A 39 5.13 4.19 -6.96
N ASP A 40 4.07 4.43 -7.73
CA ASP A 40 3.54 5.78 -7.95
C ASP A 40 3.13 6.40 -6.62
N TYR A 41 2.52 5.60 -5.75
CA TYR A 41 2.12 6.07 -4.44
C TYR A 41 3.31 6.45 -3.56
N LEU A 42 4.33 5.59 -3.50
CA LEU A 42 5.59 5.88 -2.79
C LEU A 42 6.28 7.13 -3.35
N CYS A 43 6.23 7.33 -4.67
CA CYS A 43 6.74 8.54 -5.31
C CYS A 43 6.01 9.79 -4.81
N ILE A 44 4.68 9.77 -4.83
CA ILE A 44 3.83 10.86 -4.31
C ILE A 44 4.13 11.13 -2.82
N LEU A 45 4.27 10.10 -2.00
CA LEU A 45 4.62 10.27 -0.58
C LEU A 45 5.99 10.94 -0.41
N ASN A 46 6.99 10.54 -1.20
CA ASN A 46 8.31 11.18 -1.16
C ASN A 46 8.27 12.63 -1.62
N ILE A 47 7.51 12.97 -2.67
CA ILE A 47 7.30 14.34 -3.10
C ILE A 47 6.68 15.15 -1.96
N VAL A 48 5.64 14.63 -1.31
CA VAL A 48 4.98 15.33 -0.21
C VAL A 48 5.88 15.47 1.02
N ILE A 49 6.76 14.51 1.32
CA ILE A 49 7.63 14.55 2.52
C ILE A 49 8.86 15.44 2.29
N TYR A 50 9.49 15.37 1.12
CA TYR A 50 10.79 16.00 0.87
C TYR A 50 10.74 17.19 -0.09
N GLY A 51 9.64 17.42 -0.80
CA GLY A 51 9.51 18.50 -1.77
C GLY A 51 9.29 19.88 -1.17
N GLU A 52 9.58 20.91 -1.96
CA GLU A 52 9.29 22.31 -1.67
C GLU A 52 7.81 22.63 -1.90
N ARG A 53 7.00 22.27 -0.91
CA ARG A 53 5.53 22.32 -0.96
C ARG A 53 4.93 23.69 -1.28
N GLU A 54 5.61 24.78 -0.91
CA GLU A 54 5.15 26.17 -1.12
C GLU A 54 5.01 26.54 -2.60
N ILE A 55 5.79 25.88 -3.46
CA ILE A 55 5.83 26.14 -4.90
C ILE A 55 5.17 25.04 -5.74
N PHE A 56 4.45 24.11 -5.10
CA PHE A 56 3.76 23.05 -5.84
C PHE A 56 2.70 23.65 -6.78
N PRO A 57 2.75 23.33 -8.09
CA PRO A 57 1.70 23.77 -9.00
C PRO A 57 0.39 23.08 -8.65
N GLU A 58 -0.74 23.74 -8.92
CA GLU A 58 -2.08 23.21 -8.61
C GLU A 58 -2.36 21.86 -9.28
N GLU A 59 -1.78 21.62 -10.45
CA GLU A 59 -1.85 20.33 -11.14
C GLU A 59 -1.20 19.21 -10.31
N LEU A 60 0.01 19.43 -9.77
CA LEU A 60 0.69 18.47 -8.91
C LEU A 60 -0.06 18.26 -7.59
N LYS A 61 -0.59 19.34 -6.99
CA LYS A 61 -1.43 19.23 -5.79
C LYS A 61 -2.62 18.32 -6.05
N LYS A 62 -3.30 18.49 -7.19
CA LYS A 62 -4.41 17.63 -7.60
C LYS A 62 -3.98 16.18 -7.80
N GLU A 63 -2.86 15.92 -8.48
CA GLU A 63 -2.32 14.57 -8.65
C GLU A 63 -2.02 13.89 -7.31
N ILE A 64 -1.43 14.62 -6.35
CA ILE A 64 -1.19 14.13 -5.00
C ILE A 64 -2.51 13.75 -4.32
N LYS A 65 -3.53 14.63 -4.38
CA LYS A 65 -4.84 14.36 -3.78
C LYS A 65 -5.51 13.14 -4.42
N ASP A 66 -5.45 13.03 -5.74
CA ASP A 66 -6.06 11.92 -6.50
C ASP A 66 -5.38 10.58 -6.21
N GLU A 67 -4.04 10.54 -6.12
CA GLU A 67 -3.33 9.30 -5.79
C GLU A 67 -3.58 8.90 -4.33
N ILE A 68 -3.61 9.83 -3.36
CA ILE A 68 -3.99 9.50 -1.97
C ILE A 68 -5.43 8.97 -1.91
N ARG A 69 -6.36 9.63 -2.62
CA ARG A 69 -7.75 9.21 -2.69
C ARG A 69 -7.88 7.78 -3.21
N LYS A 70 -7.12 7.42 -4.25
CA LYS A 70 -7.14 6.08 -4.85
C LYS A 70 -6.78 4.96 -3.86
N TRP A 71 -5.94 5.24 -2.87
CA TRP A 71 -5.57 4.27 -1.82
C TRP A 71 -6.39 4.41 -0.53
N SER A 72 -7.44 5.24 -0.57
CA SER A 72 -8.37 5.46 0.55
C SER A 72 -9.70 4.75 0.35
N LYS A 73 -10.62 4.88 1.34
CA LYS A 73 -12.01 4.42 1.26
C LYS A 73 -12.85 5.05 0.15
N TRP A 74 -12.37 6.14 -0.48
CA TRP A 74 -13.01 6.78 -1.63
C TRP A 74 -12.31 6.50 -2.97
N GLY A 75 -11.35 5.58 -2.98
CA GLY A 75 -10.88 4.98 -4.22
C GLY A 75 -12.08 4.36 -4.94
N SER A 76 -12.17 4.58 -6.25
CA SER A 76 -13.33 4.13 -7.03
C SER A 76 -13.45 2.59 -6.97
N PRO A 77 -14.63 2.05 -6.62
CA PRO A 77 -14.88 0.63 -6.69
C PRO A 77 -15.15 0.28 -8.15
N GLU A 78 -14.11 -0.16 -8.86
CA GLU A 78 -14.13 -1.19 -9.93
C GLU A 78 -13.05 -0.98 -11.01
N PRO A 79 -12.31 -2.04 -11.41
CA PRO A 79 -11.92 -3.22 -10.66
C PRO A 79 -10.45 -3.02 -10.21
N LYS A 80 -10.25 -2.24 -9.14
CA LYS A 80 -8.95 -2.15 -8.43
C LYS A 80 -9.06 -2.30 -6.91
N ASP A 81 -10.27 -2.35 -6.37
CA ASP A 81 -10.53 -2.88 -5.02
C ASP A 81 -10.44 -4.40 -4.94
N GLN A 82 -10.47 -5.11 -6.09
CA GLN A 82 -10.00 -6.49 -6.15
C GLN A 82 -8.45 -6.59 -6.16
N GLY A 83 -7.76 -5.45 -6.15
CA GLY A 83 -6.30 -5.40 -6.07
C GLY A 83 -5.86 -5.54 -4.63
N PHE A 84 -5.99 -4.45 -3.87
CA PHE A 84 -5.37 -4.32 -2.56
C PHE A 84 -6.07 -5.17 -1.50
N SER A 85 -7.40 -5.08 -1.36
CA SER A 85 -8.12 -5.88 -0.35
C SER A 85 -7.91 -7.39 -0.56
N SER A 86 -7.96 -7.86 -1.80
CA SER A 86 -7.80 -9.27 -2.19
C SER A 86 -6.35 -9.67 -2.51
N TYR A 87 -5.38 -8.83 -2.17
CA TYR A 87 -3.97 -9.15 -2.34
C TYR A 87 -3.53 -10.22 -1.36
N TYR A 88 -3.17 -11.39 -1.86
CA TYR A 88 -2.66 -12.51 -1.08
C TYR A 88 -1.56 -13.25 -1.84
N PHE A 89 -0.68 -13.93 -1.11
CA PHE A 89 0.17 -14.97 -1.68
C PHE A 89 -0.47 -16.33 -1.44
N TYR A 90 -0.34 -17.22 -2.42
CA TYR A 90 -0.82 -18.59 -2.35
C TYR A 90 0.34 -19.56 -2.50
N LEU A 91 0.22 -20.73 -1.87
CA LEU A 91 1.11 -21.86 -2.14
C LEU A 91 0.85 -22.39 -3.54
N ILE A 92 1.88 -22.88 -4.22
CA ILE A 92 1.68 -23.70 -5.41
C ILE A 92 0.97 -25.00 -5.02
N GLU A 93 0.17 -25.55 -5.95
CA GLU A 93 -0.69 -26.72 -5.70
C GLU A 93 0.05 -27.91 -5.07
N SER A 94 1.31 -28.16 -5.46
CA SER A 94 2.12 -29.26 -4.93
C SER A 94 2.46 -29.15 -3.44
N GLU A 95 2.34 -27.96 -2.86
CA GLU A 95 2.74 -27.64 -1.49
C GLU A 95 1.55 -27.47 -0.54
N GLU A 96 0.31 -27.44 -1.06
CA GLU A 96 -0.91 -27.19 -0.26
C GLU A 96 -1.23 -28.29 0.77
N ASN A 97 -0.72 -29.50 0.58
CA ASN A 97 -0.91 -30.60 1.53
C ASN A 97 0.04 -30.50 2.76
N ASP A 98 1.06 -29.64 2.71
CA ASP A 98 1.94 -29.41 3.86
C ASP A 98 1.30 -28.41 4.83
N LYS A 99 0.71 -28.93 5.91
CA LYS A 99 0.06 -28.13 6.96
C LYS A 99 0.95 -27.03 7.55
N LYS A 100 2.27 -27.25 7.66
CA LYS A 100 3.18 -26.24 8.19
C LYS A 100 3.34 -25.07 7.24
N LYS A 101 3.46 -25.36 5.93
CA LYS A 101 3.55 -24.32 4.89
C LYS A 101 2.24 -23.54 4.77
N VAL A 102 1.09 -24.23 4.87
CA VAL A 102 -0.23 -23.58 4.86
C VAL A 102 -0.35 -22.58 6.01
N GLU A 103 0.03 -22.98 7.23
CA GLU A 103 0.02 -22.09 8.39
C GLU A 103 1.01 -20.92 8.24
N GLU A 104 2.20 -21.17 7.69
CA GLU A 104 3.18 -20.12 7.42
C GLU A 104 2.63 -19.06 6.44
N VAL A 105 1.99 -19.51 5.34
CA VAL A 105 1.41 -18.61 4.34
C VAL A 105 0.22 -17.84 4.91
N TYR A 106 -0.59 -18.48 5.76
CA TYR A 106 -1.64 -17.78 6.49
C TYR A 106 -1.07 -16.64 7.35
N GLN A 107 0.00 -16.88 8.11
CA GLN A 107 0.66 -15.84 8.92
C GLN A 107 1.28 -14.73 8.07
N ILE A 108 1.91 -15.07 6.94
CA ILE A 108 2.44 -14.10 5.98
C ILE A 108 1.33 -13.19 5.47
N ASN A 109 0.20 -13.77 5.07
CA ASN A 109 -0.95 -13.02 4.56
C ASN A 109 -1.57 -12.12 5.63
N ASN A 110 -1.66 -12.57 6.89
CA ASN A 110 -2.12 -11.72 7.99
C ASN A 110 -1.22 -10.49 8.19
N GLN A 111 0.10 -10.65 8.13
CA GLN A 111 1.04 -9.52 8.23
C GLN A 111 0.91 -8.54 7.06
N LEU A 112 0.65 -9.06 5.85
CA LEU A 112 0.37 -8.22 4.69
C LEU A 112 -0.95 -7.47 4.89
N ASP A 113 -1.99 -8.13 5.39
CA ASP A 113 -3.30 -7.52 5.69
C ASP A 113 -3.20 -6.38 6.70
N GLU A 114 -2.40 -6.53 7.76
CA GLU A 114 -2.13 -5.45 8.72
C GLU A 114 -1.53 -4.22 8.04
N LEU A 115 -0.54 -4.40 7.17
CA LEU A 115 0.09 -3.30 6.42
C LEU A 115 -0.89 -2.65 5.44
N LYS A 116 -1.67 -3.46 4.71
CA LYS A 116 -2.69 -2.96 3.79
C LYS A 116 -3.74 -2.13 4.51
N ASN A 117 -4.24 -2.62 5.64
CA ASN A 117 -5.21 -1.91 6.48
C ASN A 117 -4.63 -0.61 7.02
N LYS A 118 -3.36 -0.60 7.42
CA LYS A 118 -2.67 0.62 7.87
C LYS A 118 -2.57 1.66 6.74
N ILE A 119 -2.13 1.23 5.55
CA ILE A 119 -2.05 2.09 4.36
C ILE A 119 -3.42 2.68 4.03
N TYR A 120 -4.44 1.82 3.93
CA TYR A 120 -5.82 2.22 3.63
C TYR A 120 -6.37 3.22 4.65
N LYS A 121 -6.18 2.94 5.93
CA LYS A 121 -6.66 3.79 7.03
C LYS A 121 -6.03 5.18 6.99
N ILE A 122 -4.69 5.26 6.94
CA ILE A 122 -4.01 6.55 6.96
C ILE A 122 -4.31 7.35 5.69
N SER A 123 -4.35 6.70 4.52
CA SER A 123 -4.75 7.35 3.26
C SER A 123 -6.16 7.94 3.34
N SER A 124 -7.08 7.20 3.97
CA SER A 124 -8.44 7.69 4.23
C SER A 124 -8.45 8.87 5.17
N GLU A 125 -7.75 8.82 6.29
CA GLU A 125 -7.70 9.96 7.21
C GLU A 125 -7.10 11.22 6.55
N ILE A 126 -6.06 11.07 5.72
CA ILE A 126 -5.46 12.20 5.00
C ILE A 126 -6.50 12.84 4.07
N PHE A 127 -7.21 12.03 3.29
CA PHE A 127 -8.20 12.53 2.35
C PHE A 127 -9.45 13.09 3.05
N GLU A 128 -9.96 12.42 4.09
CA GLU A 128 -11.16 12.80 4.84
C GLU A 128 -11.04 14.19 5.45
N TYR A 129 -9.89 14.44 6.07
CA TYR A 129 -9.64 15.59 6.90
C TYR A 129 -8.76 16.62 6.21
N ASP A 130 -8.59 16.50 4.88
CA ASP A 130 -7.80 17.39 4.03
C ASP A 130 -6.40 17.67 4.62
N ILE A 131 -5.72 16.61 5.09
CA ILE A 131 -4.43 16.68 5.79
C ILE A 131 -3.30 16.82 4.76
N TYR A 132 -3.34 17.88 3.96
CA TYR A 132 -2.28 18.21 3.02
C TYR A 132 -1.37 19.29 3.62
N PRO A 133 -0.05 19.18 3.47
CA PRO A 133 0.91 20.14 4.02
C PRO A 133 1.17 21.36 3.12
N PHE A 134 0.28 21.63 2.15
CA PHE A 134 0.32 22.73 1.19
C PHE A 134 -1.07 23.37 1.03
#